data_AF-A0A929AKS2-F1
#
_entry.id   AF-A0A929AKS2-F1
#
_cell.length_a   1.000
_cell.length_b   1.000
_cell.length_c   1.000
_cell.angle_alpha   90.00
_cell.angle_beta   90.00
_cell.angle_gamma   90.00
#
_symmetry.space_group_name_H-M   'P 1'
#
loop_
_entity.id
_entity.type
_entity.pdbx_description
1 polymer ?
#
loop_
_entity_poly.entity_id
_entity_poly.type
_entity_poly.pdbx_seq_one_letter_code
_entity_poly.pdbx_strand_id
1 'polypeptide(L)' 'MLGQAAIGSAANTQSGSRFFVYEVTGLRQNEENDKNDYPFRSSGNVFIKVPYTRMNEEMRRITRMGGKIVNIHPVNSDN' A
#
# COMPACT_ATOMS: atom_id res chain seq x y z
N MET A 1 -12.78 -18.16 21.58
CA MET A 1 -12.37 -18.27 20.16
C MET A 1 -12.91 -17.06 19.41
N LEU A 2 -12.10 -16.02 19.22
CA LEU A 2 -12.46 -14.79 18.50
C LEU A 2 -11.32 -14.50 17.54
N GLY A 3 -11.59 -14.41 16.23
CA GLY A 3 -10.60 -13.95 15.26
C GLY A 3 -10.43 -14.76 13.99
N GLN A 4 -11.51 -15.31 13.41
CA GLN A 4 -11.51 -15.58 11.97
C GLN A 4 -12.18 -14.38 11.30
N ALA A 5 -11.38 -13.33 11.13
CA ALA A 5 -11.73 -12.21 10.28
C ALA A 5 -12.00 -12.75 8.86
N ALA A 6 -13.00 -12.15 8.22
CA ALA A 6 -13.44 -12.42 6.85
C ALA A 6 -12.40 -11.98 5.79
N ILE A 7 -11.14 -12.44 5.93
CA ILE A 7 -10.02 -12.09 5.06
C ILE A 7 -10.17 -12.76 3.67
N GLY A 8 -11.01 -13.81 3.55
CA GLY A 8 -11.23 -14.54 2.30
C GLY A 8 -12.36 -14.00 1.40
N SER A 9 -13.43 -13.43 1.97
CA SER A 9 -14.65 -13.16 1.20
C SER A 9 -14.59 -11.88 0.36
N ALA A 10 -13.82 -10.87 0.80
CA ALA A 10 -13.67 -9.63 0.04
C ALA A 10 -12.86 -9.81 -1.25
N ALA A 11 -11.93 -10.77 -1.28
CA ALA A 11 -11.05 -11.05 -2.42
C ALA A 11 -11.82 -11.55 -3.67
N ASN A 12 -12.98 -12.19 -3.47
CA ASN A 12 -13.79 -12.76 -4.56
C ASN A 12 -14.94 -11.83 -5.02
N THR A 13 -14.88 -10.54 -4.68
CA THR A 13 -15.85 -9.54 -5.15
C THR A 13 -15.23 -8.69 -6.26
N GLN A 14 -16.05 -8.20 -7.20
CA GLN A 14 -15.62 -7.25 -8.24
C GLN A 14 -14.92 -6.00 -7.64
N SER A 15 -15.27 -5.65 -6.40
CA SER A 15 -14.61 -4.59 -5.62
C SER A 15 -13.25 -5.00 -5.06
N GLY A 16 -13.07 -6.26 -4.65
CA GLY A 16 -11.81 -6.79 -4.13
C GLY A 16 -10.72 -6.99 -5.17
N SER A 17 -11.08 -7.03 -6.46
CA SER A 17 -10.13 -7.12 -7.57
C SER A 17 -9.53 -5.77 -7.99
N ARG A 18 -10.00 -4.65 -7.41
CA ARG A 18 -9.50 -3.31 -7.76
C ARG A 18 -8.13 -3.07 -7.15
N PHE A 19 -7.22 -2.53 -7.96
CA PHE A 19 -5.91 -2.07 -7.52
C PHE A 19 -5.82 -0.55 -7.65
N PHE A 20 -5.04 0.03 -6.75
CA PHE A 20 -4.71 1.45 -6.74
C PHE A 20 -3.20 1.59 -6.72
N VAL A 21 -2.69 2.67 -7.30
CA VAL A 21 -1.28 3.06 -7.18
C VAL A 21 -1.21 4.29 -6.29
N TYR A 22 -0.40 4.17 -5.25
CA TYR A 22 -0.13 5.22 -4.29
C TYR A 22 1.22 5.81 -4.62
N GLU A 23 1.24 7.10 -4.86
CA GLU A 23 2.47 7.86 -4.99
C GLU A 23 2.83 8.42 -3.62
N VAL A 24 4.00 8.03 -3.12
CA VAL A 24 4.45 8.34 -1.76
C VAL A 24 5.79 9.06 -1.82
N THR A 25 5.94 10.12 -1.02
CA THR A 25 7.19 10.85 -0.84
C THR A 25 7.64 10.82 0.63
N GLY A 26 8.91 11.12 0.89
CA GLY A 26 9.41 11.30 2.26
C GLY A 26 9.52 10.01 3.09
N LEU A 27 9.51 8.83 2.47
CA LEU A 27 9.79 7.58 3.16
C LEU A 27 11.19 7.64 3.79
N ARG A 28 11.28 7.34 5.08
CA ARG A 28 12.54 7.29 5.81
C ARG A 28 12.98 5.83 5.96
N GLN A 29 14.29 5.61 5.95
CA GLN A 29 14.85 4.32 6.33
C GLN A 29 14.66 4.17 7.85
N ASN A 30 13.85 3.18 8.23
CA ASN A 30 13.56 2.80 9.61
C ASN A 30 13.59 1.25 9.70
N GLU A 31 13.55 0.69 10.91
CA GLU A 31 13.61 -0.76 11.12
C GLU A 31 12.53 -1.56 10.34
N GLU A 32 11.36 -0.96 10.05
CA GLU A 32 10.33 -1.60 9.23
C GLU A 32 10.72 -1.70 7.74
N ASN A 33 11.52 -0.76 7.23
CA ASN A 33 11.95 -0.68 5.84
C ASN A 33 13.39 -1.17 5.60
N ASP A 34 14.17 -1.34 6.67
CA ASP A 34 15.56 -1.82 6.65
C ASP A 34 15.68 -3.29 6.24
N LYS A 35 14.56 -4.01 6.19
CA LYS A 35 14.46 -5.36 5.64
C LYS A 35 14.42 -5.41 4.11
N ASN A 36 14.20 -4.27 3.45
CA ASN A 36 14.30 -4.22 2.01
C ASN A 36 15.78 -4.15 1.63
N ASP A 37 16.20 -5.03 0.73
CA ASP A 37 17.58 -5.14 0.22
C ASP A 37 18.06 -3.92 -0.60
N TYR A 38 17.29 -2.82 -0.58
CA TYR A 38 17.57 -1.60 -1.32
C TYR A 38 17.25 -0.35 -0.48
N PRO A 39 18.13 0.67 -0.50
CA PRO A 39 17.86 1.93 0.17
C PRO A 39 16.77 2.71 -0.57
N PHE A 40 15.85 3.31 0.18
CA PHE A 40 14.91 4.28 -0.38
C PHE A 40 15.70 5.52 -0.82
N ARG A 41 15.67 5.83 -2.12
CA ARG A 41 16.30 7.03 -2.65
C ARG A 41 15.66 8.26 -2.01
N SER A 42 16.46 9.04 -1.30
CA SER A 42 16.06 10.24 -0.53
C SER A 42 15.24 11.28 -1.32
N SER A 43 15.30 11.29 -2.65
CA SER A 43 14.68 12.31 -3.51
C SER A 43 13.61 11.77 -4.46
N GLY A 44 13.30 10.47 -4.41
CA GLY A 44 12.36 9.84 -5.34
C GLY A 44 10.96 9.64 -4.78
N ASN A 45 9.95 9.75 -5.64
CA ASN A 45 8.60 9.30 -5.34
C ASN A 45 8.54 7.77 -5.47
N VAL A 46 7.87 7.11 -4.53
CA VAL A 46 7.70 5.66 -4.50
C VAL A 46 6.27 5.32 -4.88
N PHE A 47 6.13 4.42 -5.85
CA PHE A 47 4.85 3.95 -6.33
C PHE A 47 4.54 2.59 -5.71
N ILE A 48 3.44 2.51 -4.95
CA ILE A 48 3.02 1.29 -4.25
C ILE A 48 1.70 0.83 -4.85
N LYS A 49 1.65 -0.40 -5.37
CA LYS A 49 0.41 -1.00 -5.84
C LYS A 49 -0.35 -1.64 -4.68
N VAL A 50 -1.56 -1.16 -4.41
CA VAL A 50 -2.36 -1.51 -3.24
C VAL A 50 -3.69 -2.13 -3.68
N PRO A 51 -4.02 -3.36 -3.26
CA PRO A 51 -5.34 -3.91 -3.48
C PRO A 51 -6.38 -3.19 -2.61
N TYR A 52 -7.60 -3.03 -3.12
CA TYR A 52 -8.69 -2.35 -2.41
C TYR A 52 -8.89 -2.86 -0.97
N THR A 53 -8.79 -4.18 -0.78
CA THR A 53 -8.97 -4.83 0.52
C THR A 53 -7.94 -4.42 1.57
N ARG A 54 -6.74 -3.98 1.16
CA ARG A 54 -5.65 -3.57 2.07
C ARG A 54 -5.37 -2.08 2.10
N MET A 55 -6.19 -1.25 1.45
CA MET A 55 -5.97 0.21 1.40
C MET A 55 -5.76 0.83 2.78
N ASN A 56 -6.58 0.44 3.76
CA ASN A 56 -6.47 0.96 5.13
C ASN A 56 -5.22 0.48 5.87
N GLU A 57 -4.78 -0.74 5.61
CA GLU A 57 -3.56 -1.29 6.20
C GLU A 57 -2.33 -0.60 5.61
N GLU A 58 -2.30 -0.45 4.28
CA GLU A 58 -1.17 0.17 3.58
C GLU A 58 -1.05 1.65 3.90
N MET A 59 -2.17 2.39 4.02
CA MET A 59 -2.13 3.79 4.48
C MET A 59 -1.48 3.91 5.87
N ARG A 60 -1.87 3.06 6.82
CA ARG A 60 -1.28 3.06 8.18
C ARG A 60 0.20 2.69 8.16
N ARG A 61 0.59 1.74 7.31
CA ARG A 61 1.99 1.35 7.11
C ARG A 61 2.81 2.52 6.56
N ILE A 62 2.33 3.20 5.52
CA ILE A 62 2.99 4.37 4.91
C ILE A 62 3.21 5.48 5.94
N THR A 63 2.19 5.79 6.75
CA THR A 63 2.32 6.78 7.82
C THR A 63 3.36 6.37 8.87
N ARG A 64 3.42 5.09 9.26
CA ARG A 64 4.43 4.57 10.20
C ARG A 64 5.86 4.64 9.64
N MET A 65 6.01 4.49 8.33
CA MET A 65 7.29 4.67 7.62
C MET A 65 7.67 6.16 7.42
N GLY A 66 6.85 7.10 7.93
CA GLY A 66 7.06 8.54 7.76
C GLY A 66 6.76 9.04 6.34
N GLY A 67 6.17 8.20 5.49
CA GLY A 67 5.82 8.56 4.12
C GLY A 67 4.57 9.44 4.06
N LYS A 68 4.55 10.36 3.11
CA LYS A 68 3.40 11.19 2.75
C LYS A 68 2.85 10.72 1.42
N ILE A 69 1.57 10.38 1.38
CA ILE A 69 0.87 10.06 0.12
C ILE A 69 0.59 11.38 -0.59
N VAL A 70 1.06 11.52 -1.83
CA VAL A 70 0.83 12.71 -2.67
C VAL A 70 -0.27 12.49 -3.70
N ASN A 71 -0.45 11.25 -4.15
CA ASN A 71 -1.49 10.90 -5.13
C ASN A 71 -1.96 9.45 -4.94
N ILE A 72 -3.23 9.19 -5.26
CA ILE A 72 -3.82 7.86 -5.30
C ILE A 72 -4.67 7.79 -6.57
N HIS A 73 -4.37 6.84 -7.45
CA HIS A 73 -5.16 6.63 -8.66
C HIS A 73 -5.51 5.15 -8.85
N PRO A 74 -6.71 4.84 -9.38
CA PRO A 74 -7.07 3.48 -9.72
C PRO A 74 -6.18 2.96 -10.86
N VAL A 75 -5.82 1.69 -10.77
CA VAL A 75 -5.27 0.96 -11.91
C VAL A 75 -6.48 0.51 -12.72
N ASN A 76 -6.93 1.35 -13.65
CA ASN A 76 -7.97 0.94 -14.58
C ASN A 76 -7.51 -0.32 -15.30
N SER A 77 -8.35 -1.35 -15.28
CA SER A 77 -8.22 -2.49 -16.19
C SER A 77 -8.80 -2.08 -17.53
N ASP A 78 -8.23 -1.07 -18.18
CA ASP A 78 -8.56 -0.76 -19.57
C ASP A 78 -7.77 -1.73 -20.45
N ASN A 79 -8.42 -2.83 -20.82
CA ASN A 79 -8.14 -3.60 -22.02
C ASN A 79 -9.47 -4.03 -22.65
#